data_AF-A0A831RHJ8-F1
#
_entry.id   AF-A0A831RHJ8-F1
#
_cell.length_a   1.000
_cell.length_b   1.000
_cell.length_c   1.000
_cell.angle_alpha   90.00
_cell.angle_beta   90.00
_cell.angle_gamma   90.00
#
_symmetry.space_group_name_H-M   'P 1'
#
loop_
_entity.id
_entity.type
_entity.pdbx_description
1 polymer ?
#
loop_
_entity_poly.entity_id
_entity_poly.type
_entity_poly.pdbx_seq_one_letter_code
_entity_poly.pdbx_strand_id
1 'polypeptide(L)'
;MRLLRRLLRLSLCLVLGAALGGILLYFYQVLSGPPLQPWHRWQSPAEYHAAAGRIGNLDDYRRLEERLFSQLATLGASLRPPASSRYAGGNPLTAPVDGNDWNRTVELRPDGEPRGAVLLLHGMSDAPYSLRALALDYRARGFHVLALRLPGHGTVPAGLLRVTWEEMATVVRLAVNSLRPSLTRGRPLFITGYSNGAALALHYTLAALQQEELPRPAGLVLISPAIAVTPAARYSRLLLWAGALPGLEQLAWLSLQPEYDPYKYNSFPVNAGYQVFLLSRAVQEGLRALESRGAMADFPPVLAIQSVVDDTVTAGAVIDRLMSHLRSGRDELVLFDINRDAAIIDLFAGTRLQPIQSLLEGPAGFRRTLLTNRYPDRPEVWALEWTAGSNRSGSRVLGLEWPRGIYSLSHVALPIPPDDPVYGIGSDDRPSLGRIELRGEQRLLQVPGSQLMRLRYNPFHDYMKGRIAAFVERLAEGG
;
A
#
# COMPACT_ATOMS: atom_id res chain seq x y z
N MET A 1 -22.42 -9.36 -51.73
CA MET A 1 -22.11 -8.08 -51.05
C MET A 1 -23.25 -7.51 -50.18
N ARG A 2 -24.51 -7.43 -50.64
CA ARG A 2 -25.62 -6.86 -49.84
C ARG A 2 -25.98 -7.67 -48.58
N LEU A 3 -25.99 -9.01 -48.68
CA LEU A 3 -26.25 -9.90 -47.55
C LEU A 3 -25.19 -9.78 -46.44
N LEU A 4 -23.91 -9.77 -46.82
CA LEU A 4 -22.78 -9.57 -45.90
C LEU A 4 -22.88 -8.23 -45.15
N ARG A 5 -23.23 -7.13 -45.85
CA ARG A 5 -23.45 -5.82 -45.20
C ARG A 5 -24.63 -5.84 -44.21
N ARG A 6 -25.69 -6.60 -44.49
CA ARG A 6 -26.83 -6.76 -43.56
C ARG A 6 -26.43 -7.58 -42.33
N LEU A 7 -25.70 -8.68 -42.51
CA LEU A 7 -25.20 -9.50 -41.41
C LEU A 7 -24.22 -8.73 -40.52
N LEU A 8 -23.33 -7.93 -41.10
CA LEU A 8 -22.42 -7.06 -40.35
C LEU A 8 -23.17 -6.00 -39.53
N ARG A 9 -24.22 -5.39 -40.10
CA ARG A 9 -25.06 -4.43 -39.36
C ARG A 9 -25.83 -5.10 -38.23
N LEU A 10 -26.39 -6.28 -38.46
CA LEU A 10 -27.11 -7.03 -37.44
C LEU A 10 -26.18 -7.43 -36.29
N SER A 11 -24.98 -7.93 -36.62
CA SER A 11 -23.94 -8.24 -35.64
C SER A 11 -23.54 -7.00 -34.82
N LEU A 12 -23.31 -5.87 -35.49
CA LEU A 12 -23.00 -4.61 -34.81
C LEU A 12 -24.14 -4.18 -33.86
N CYS A 13 -25.40 -4.25 -34.30
CA CYS A 13 -26.54 -3.92 -33.47
C CYS A 13 -26.67 -4.86 -32.26
N LEU A 14 -26.42 -6.16 -32.42
CA LEU A 14 -26.43 -7.13 -31.33
C LEU A 14 -25.31 -6.84 -30.31
N VAL A 15 -24.10 -6.54 -30.78
CA VAL A 15 -22.97 -6.19 -29.93
C VAL A 15 -23.24 -4.89 -29.17
N LEU A 16 -23.75 -3.86 -29.84
CA LEU A 16 -24.11 -2.58 -29.21
C LEU A 16 -25.27 -2.75 -28.21
N GLY A 17 -26.28 -3.56 -28.55
CA GLY A 17 -27.40 -3.87 -27.66
C GLY A 17 -26.95 -4.63 -26.41
N ALA A 18 -26.09 -5.64 -26.56
CA ALA A 18 -25.51 -6.37 -25.44
C ALA A 18 -24.62 -5.47 -24.56
N ALA A 19 -23.81 -4.59 -25.17
CA ALA A 19 -23.01 -3.63 -24.43
C ALA A 19 -23.87 -2.64 -23.64
N LEU A 20 -24.93 -2.08 -24.26
CA LEU A 20 -25.86 -1.20 -23.58
C LEU A 20 -26.61 -1.92 -22.44
N GLY A 21 -27.08 -3.15 -22.70
CA GLY A 21 -27.71 -3.98 -21.67
C GLY A 21 -26.78 -4.25 -20.49
N GLY A 22 -25.51 -4.55 -20.76
CA GLY A 22 -24.48 -4.70 -19.72
C GLY A 22 -24.23 -3.43 -18.91
N ILE A 23 -24.19 -2.26 -19.55
CA ILE A 23 -24.05 -0.97 -18.87
C ILE A 23 -25.26 -0.68 -17.99
N LEU A 24 -26.48 -0.86 -18.51
CA LEU A 24 -27.70 -0.63 -17.76
C LEU A 24 -27.81 -1.59 -16.56
N LEU A 25 -27.44 -2.86 -16.74
CA LEU A 25 -27.38 -3.83 -15.65
C LEU A 25 -26.36 -3.43 -14.59
N TYR A 26 -25.17 -2.96 -15.00
CA TYR A 26 -24.16 -2.47 -14.08
C TYR A 26 -24.66 -1.25 -13.28
N PHE A 27 -25.28 -0.27 -13.94
CA PHE A 27 -25.88 0.89 -13.26
C PHE A 27 -26.95 0.45 -12.28
N TYR A 28 -27.84 -0.46 -12.68
CA TYR A 28 -28.87 -1.00 -11.80
C TYR A 28 -28.27 -1.69 -10.57
N GLN A 29 -27.23 -2.52 -10.75
CA GLN A 29 -26.55 -3.19 -9.64
C GLN A 29 -25.90 -2.21 -8.67
N VAL A 30 -25.20 -1.18 -9.18
CA VAL A 30 -24.56 -0.17 -8.32
C VAL A 30 -25.60 0.66 -7.58
N LEU A 31 -26.66 1.11 -8.28
CA LEU A 31 -27.70 1.96 -7.70
C LEU A 31 -28.63 1.21 -6.74
N SER A 32 -28.75 -0.10 -6.88
CA SER A 32 -29.49 -0.98 -5.95
C SER A 32 -28.64 -1.40 -4.74
N GLY A 33 -27.36 -1.00 -4.69
CA GLY A 33 -26.45 -1.31 -3.60
C GLY A 33 -26.72 -0.52 -2.31
N PRO A 34 -25.90 -0.73 -1.26
CA PRO A 34 -26.04 -0.01 0.00
C PRO A 34 -26.01 1.52 -0.18
N PRO A 35 -26.85 2.28 0.52
CA PRO A 35 -26.89 3.73 0.39
C PRO A 35 -25.59 4.36 0.90
N LEU A 36 -25.21 5.49 0.29
CA LEU A 36 -24.09 6.31 0.77
C LEU A 36 -24.38 6.85 2.17
N GLN A 37 -23.43 6.66 3.07
CA GLN A 37 -23.45 7.16 4.43
C GLN A 37 -22.85 8.57 4.49
N PRO A 38 -23.04 9.33 5.59
CA PRO A 38 -22.52 10.69 5.69
C PRO A 38 -21.00 10.80 5.47
N TRP A 39 -20.20 9.83 5.94
CA TRP A 39 -18.75 9.77 5.70
C TRP A 39 -18.37 9.43 4.25
N HIS A 40 -19.31 9.00 3.41
CA HIS A 40 -19.13 8.87 1.95
C HIS A 40 -19.44 10.16 1.19
N ARG A 41 -20.02 11.17 1.85
CA ARG A 41 -20.39 12.45 1.23
C ARG A 41 -19.67 13.65 1.84
N TRP A 42 -19.15 13.48 3.05
CA TRP A 42 -18.51 14.55 3.80
C TRP A 42 -17.27 15.08 3.08
N GLN A 43 -17.24 16.40 2.88
CA GLN A 43 -16.10 17.13 2.35
C GLN A 43 -15.77 18.23 3.34
N SER A 44 -14.49 18.34 3.67
CA SER A 44 -13.98 19.37 4.57
C SER A 44 -13.16 20.38 3.77
N PRO A 45 -13.36 21.69 3.98
CA PRO A 45 -12.47 22.71 3.43
C PRO A 45 -11.07 22.69 4.08
N ALA A 46 -10.88 21.95 5.17
CA ALA A 46 -9.59 21.75 5.81
C ALA A 46 -8.81 20.55 5.25
N GLU A 47 -9.42 19.70 4.41
CA GLU A 47 -8.66 18.71 3.65
C GLU A 47 -7.81 19.42 2.60
N TYR A 48 -6.55 19.00 2.45
CA TYR A 48 -5.62 19.69 1.57
C TYR A 48 -6.00 19.47 0.10
N HIS A 49 -6.24 20.59 -0.58
CA HIS A 49 -6.39 20.65 -2.03
C HIS A 49 -5.53 21.77 -2.60
N ALA A 50 -4.81 21.50 -3.69
CA ALA A 50 -3.92 22.47 -4.33
C ALA A 50 -4.68 23.73 -4.80
N ALA A 51 -5.96 23.59 -5.14
CA ALA A 51 -6.83 24.69 -5.56
C ALA A 51 -7.31 25.60 -4.41
N ALA A 52 -7.29 25.11 -3.16
CA ALA A 52 -7.86 25.82 -2.00
C ALA A 52 -6.87 26.78 -1.32
N GLY A 53 -5.59 26.77 -1.74
CA GLY A 53 -4.55 27.66 -1.21
C GLY A 53 -3.18 26.99 -1.18
N ARG A 54 -2.10 27.78 -1.15
CA ARG A 54 -0.73 27.26 -1.05
C ARG A 54 -0.36 27.04 0.41
N ILE A 55 0.04 25.82 0.75
CA ILE A 55 0.82 25.53 1.95
C ILE A 55 2.31 25.71 1.63
N GLY A 56 3.06 26.33 2.54
CA GLY A 56 4.49 26.61 2.36
C GLY A 56 5.41 25.56 2.99
N ASN A 57 4.98 24.94 4.09
CA ASN A 57 5.78 23.96 4.84
C ASN A 57 4.90 22.88 5.49
N LEU A 58 5.54 21.92 6.18
CA LEU A 58 4.82 20.83 6.86
C LEU A 58 3.97 21.32 8.04
N ASP A 59 4.36 22.39 8.73
CA ASP A 59 3.57 22.92 9.85
C ASP A 59 2.25 23.52 9.37
N ASP A 60 2.23 24.15 8.20
CA ASP A 60 0.99 24.61 7.55
C ASP A 60 0.05 23.44 7.28
N TYR A 61 0.61 22.32 6.78
CA TYR A 61 -0.13 21.08 6.55
C TYR A 61 -0.67 20.48 7.87
N ARG A 62 0.14 20.46 8.94
CA ARG A 62 -0.30 20.01 10.26
C ARG A 62 -1.41 20.87 10.84
N ARG A 63 -1.41 22.18 10.59
CA ARG A 63 -2.53 23.06 10.99
C ARG A 63 -3.81 22.83 10.19
N LEU A 64 -3.72 22.34 8.95
CA LEU A 64 -4.88 21.86 8.20
C LEU A 64 -5.37 20.53 8.77
N GLU A 65 -4.46 19.60 9.03
CA GLU A 65 -4.76 18.32 9.67
C GLU A 65 -5.48 18.52 11.02
N GLU A 66 -4.99 19.41 11.90
CA GLU A 66 -5.64 19.70 13.19
C GLU A 66 -7.09 20.18 13.03
N ARG A 67 -7.32 21.10 12.08
CA ARG A 67 -8.66 21.62 11.77
C ARG A 67 -9.56 20.52 11.19
N LEU A 68 -9.01 19.68 10.32
CA LEU A 68 -9.71 18.58 9.69
C LEU A 68 -10.20 17.56 10.72
N PHE A 69 -9.34 17.15 11.66
CA PHE A 69 -9.71 16.19 12.71
C PHE A 69 -10.67 16.80 13.74
N SER A 70 -10.56 18.10 14.04
CA SER A 70 -11.55 18.82 14.86
C SER A 70 -12.95 18.79 14.22
N GLN A 71 -13.02 18.99 12.90
CA GLN A 71 -14.29 18.88 12.16
C GLN A 71 -14.79 17.43 12.08
N LEU A 72 -13.89 16.45 11.95
CA LEU A 72 -14.23 15.03 11.97
C LEU A 72 -14.85 14.61 13.31
N ALA A 73 -14.29 15.07 14.43
CA ALA A 73 -14.84 14.81 15.76
C ALA A 73 -16.27 15.36 15.89
N THR A 74 -16.51 16.56 15.34
CA THR A 74 -17.84 17.19 15.30
C THR A 74 -18.81 16.39 14.43
N LEU A 75 -18.36 15.93 13.27
CA LEU A 75 -19.13 15.03 12.41
C LEU A 75 -19.50 13.76 13.18
N GLY A 76 -18.51 13.03 13.71
CA GLY A 76 -18.73 11.76 14.43
C GLY A 76 -19.75 11.87 15.56
N ALA A 77 -19.69 12.94 16.36
CA ALA A 77 -20.66 13.22 17.42
C ALA A 77 -22.10 13.39 16.90
N SER A 78 -22.28 13.91 15.68
CA SER A 78 -23.59 14.11 15.06
C SER A 78 -24.20 12.85 14.43
N LEU A 79 -23.36 11.88 14.01
CA LEU A 79 -23.80 10.80 13.11
C LEU A 79 -24.49 9.61 13.80
N ARG A 80 -24.35 9.45 15.12
CA ARG A 80 -24.79 8.26 15.88
C ARG A 80 -24.52 6.94 15.12
N PRO A 81 -23.26 6.68 14.72
CA PRO A 81 -22.94 5.54 13.88
C PRO A 81 -23.11 4.20 14.63
N PRO A 82 -23.20 3.06 13.92
CA PRO A 82 -23.19 1.73 14.55
C PRO A 82 -21.97 1.54 15.46
N ALA A 83 -22.10 0.80 16.56
CA ALA A 83 -21.02 0.59 17.52
C ALA A 83 -19.75 -0.04 16.93
N SER A 84 -19.89 -0.83 15.85
CA SER A 84 -18.78 -1.41 15.10
C SER A 84 -18.03 -0.40 14.23
N SER A 85 -18.58 0.80 14.03
CA SER A 85 -17.98 1.82 13.17
C SER A 85 -16.75 2.46 13.83
N ARG A 86 -15.76 2.81 13.01
CA ARG A 86 -14.60 3.61 13.43
C ARG A 86 -14.96 5.02 13.90
N TYR A 87 -16.15 5.52 13.58
CA TYR A 87 -16.62 6.84 14.02
C TYR A 87 -17.43 6.77 15.33
N ALA A 88 -17.69 5.57 15.84
CA ALA A 88 -18.38 5.40 17.11
C ALA A 88 -17.43 5.71 18.28
N GLY A 89 -17.87 6.58 19.19
CA GLY A 89 -17.16 6.83 20.43
C GLY A 89 -17.09 5.57 21.29
N GLY A 90 -15.93 5.28 21.89
CA GLY A 90 -15.73 4.11 22.74
C GLY A 90 -15.47 2.79 22.02
N ASN A 91 -15.27 2.80 20.69
CA ASN A 91 -14.84 1.62 19.96
C ASN A 91 -13.42 1.20 20.41
N PRO A 92 -13.20 0.00 20.97
CA PRO A 92 -11.89 -0.42 21.48
C PRO A 92 -10.80 -0.53 20.39
N LEU A 93 -11.20 -0.69 19.13
CA LEU A 93 -10.27 -0.74 18.00
C LEU A 93 -9.72 0.65 17.62
N THR A 94 -10.40 1.74 18.01
CA THR A 94 -9.97 3.11 17.70
C THR A 94 -9.20 3.78 18.85
N ALA A 95 -9.02 3.06 19.97
CA ALA A 95 -8.24 3.57 21.09
C ALA A 95 -6.78 3.87 20.66
N PRO A 96 -6.22 5.03 21.07
CA PRO A 96 -4.84 5.39 20.73
C PRO A 96 -3.85 4.28 21.06
N VAL A 97 -2.86 4.11 20.20
CA VAL A 97 -1.80 3.10 20.37
C VAL A 97 -0.48 3.84 20.57
N ASP A 98 0.23 3.50 21.65
CA ASP A 98 1.46 4.16 22.10
C ASP A 98 1.33 5.68 22.26
N GLY A 99 0.15 6.15 22.69
CA GLY A 99 -0.11 7.58 22.92
C GLY A 99 -0.20 8.44 21.65
N ASN A 100 -0.18 7.83 20.46
CA ASN A 100 -0.26 8.54 19.18
C ASN A 100 -1.58 8.27 18.45
N ASP A 101 -2.10 9.30 17.76
CA ASP A 101 -3.17 9.16 16.78
C ASP A 101 -2.55 8.82 15.42
N TRP A 102 -2.43 7.53 15.14
CA TRP A 102 -1.84 7.00 13.91
C TRP A 102 -2.71 7.17 12.64
N ASN A 103 -3.84 7.88 12.75
CA ASN A 103 -4.52 8.44 11.59
C ASN A 103 -3.91 9.78 11.14
N ARG A 104 -3.06 10.40 11.96
CA ARG A 104 -2.41 11.70 11.73
C ARG A 104 -0.93 11.56 11.37
N THR A 105 -0.31 12.65 10.95
CA THR A 105 1.13 12.73 10.75
C THR A 105 1.86 12.57 12.08
N VAL A 106 2.67 11.53 12.24
CA VAL A 106 3.43 11.23 13.47
C VAL A 106 4.91 11.49 13.26
N GLU A 107 5.52 12.28 14.15
CA GLU A 107 6.98 12.52 14.17
C GLU A 107 7.57 11.90 15.43
N LEU A 108 8.54 11.02 15.24
CA LEU A 108 9.23 10.31 16.32
C LEU A 108 10.70 10.69 16.28
N ARG A 109 11.17 11.31 17.37
CA ARG A 109 12.60 11.62 17.54
C ARG A 109 13.29 10.53 18.35
N PRO A 110 14.53 10.17 17.99
CA PRO A 110 15.32 9.24 18.77
C PRO A 110 15.78 9.91 20.06
N ASP A 111 16.28 9.11 20.98
CA ASP A 111 16.96 9.63 22.17
C ASP A 111 18.36 10.12 21.75
N GLY A 112 18.61 11.42 21.90
CA GLY A 112 19.86 12.05 21.48
C GLY A 112 19.88 12.56 20.03
N GLU A 113 21.09 12.75 19.49
CA GLU A 113 21.31 13.27 18.14
C GLU A 113 20.90 12.26 17.07
N PRO A 114 20.01 12.62 16.11
CA PRO A 114 19.60 11.70 15.05
C PRO A 114 20.78 11.28 14.18
N ARG A 115 20.92 9.97 13.91
CA ARG A 115 21.92 9.42 12.97
C ARG A 115 21.55 9.69 11.50
N GLY A 116 20.30 10.03 11.24
CA GLY A 116 19.73 10.33 9.93
C GLY A 116 18.22 10.52 10.05
N ALA A 117 17.53 10.56 8.91
CA ALA A 117 16.09 10.71 8.86
C ALA A 117 15.41 9.61 8.05
N VAL A 118 14.19 9.25 8.44
CA VAL A 118 13.35 8.28 7.74
C VAL A 118 11.98 8.87 7.48
N LEU A 119 11.56 8.90 6.22
CA LEU A 119 10.19 9.21 5.82
C LEU A 119 9.42 7.92 5.57
N LEU A 120 8.25 7.77 6.21
CA LEU A 120 7.36 6.63 6.03
C LEU A 120 6.09 7.06 5.27
N LEU A 121 5.78 6.35 4.19
CA LEU A 121 4.66 6.63 3.30
C LEU A 121 3.73 5.43 3.21
N HIS A 122 2.50 5.57 3.72
CA HIS A 122 1.51 4.49 3.75
C HIS A 122 0.82 4.25 2.39
N GLY A 123 0.00 3.19 2.32
CA GLY A 123 -0.73 2.80 1.11
C GLY A 123 -1.99 3.64 0.85
N MET A 124 -2.54 3.52 -0.37
CA MET A 124 -3.83 4.13 -0.73
C MET A 124 -4.92 3.55 0.16
N SER A 125 -5.85 4.38 0.65
CA SER A 125 -6.90 4.05 1.64
C SER A 125 -6.42 3.74 3.07
N ASP A 126 -5.12 3.72 3.31
CA ASP A 126 -4.54 3.47 4.64
C ASP A 126 -4.23 4.75 5.39
N ALA A 127 -3.62 4.61 6.57
CA ALA A 127 -3.10 5.71 7.37
C ALA A 127 -1.66 5.43 7.85
N PRO A 128 -0.98 6.39 8.49
CA PRO A 128 0.37 6.17 9.03
C PRO A 128 0.51 4.91 9.91
N TYR A 129 -0.57 4.46 10.53
CA TYR A 129 -0.62 3.21 11.30
C TYR A 129 -0.01 2.00 10.57
N SER A 130 -0.22 1.85 9.26
CA SER A 130 0.26 0.65 8.55
C SER A 130 1.78 0.49 8.59
N LEU A 131 2.52 1.55 8.92
CA LEU A 131 3.98 1.55 9.08
C LEU A 131 4.43 1.82 10.53
N ARG A 132 3.50 1.77 11.50
CA ARG A 132 3.76 2.03 12.93
C ARG A 132 4.92 1.20 13.47
N ALA A 133 4.90 -0.12 13.25
CA ALA A 133 5.92 -1.02 13.78
C ALA A 133 7.32 -0.67 13.26
N LEU A 134 7.44 -0.32 11.98
CA LEU A 134 8.69 0.14 11.39
C LEU A 134 9.08 1.53 11.90
N ALA A 135 8.13 2.42 12.15
CA ALA A 135 8.41 3.73 12.73
C ALA A 135 9.07 3.64 14.11
N LEU A 136 8.54 2.75 14.96
CA LEU A 136 9.09 2.48 16.28
C LEU A 136 10.49 1.84 16.20
N ASP A 137 10.69 0.88 15.28
CA ASP A 137 12.00 0.25 15.06
C ASP A 137 13.06 1.26 14.56
N TYR A 138 12.72 2.11 13.58
CA TYR A 138 13.62 3.17 13.12
C TYR A 138 13.97 4.17 14.22
N ARG A 139 12.99 4.59 15.02
CA ARG A 139 13.23 5.48 16.18
C ARG A 139 14.19 4.83 17.16
N ALA A 140 13.96 3.56 17.50
CA ALA A 140 14.82 2.79 18.42
C ALA A 140 16.26 2.63 17.91
N ARG A 141 16.48 2.71 16.59
CA ARG A 141 17.80 2.68 15.95
C ARG A 141 18.49 4.04 15.82
N GLY A 142 17.89 5.09 16.35
CA GLY A 142 18.49 6.42 16.37
C GLY A 142 18.12 7.33 15.18
N PHE A 143 17.08 7.00 14.41
CA PHE A 143 16.62 7.84 13.30
C PHE A 143 15.53 8.82 13.72
N HIS A 144 15.54 10.02 13.12
CA HIS A 144 14.39 10.91 13.14
C HIS A 144 13.35 10.42 12.12
N VAL A 145 12.19 9.97 12.61
CA VAL A 145 11.16 9.34 11.78
C VAL A 145 9.98 10.28 11.60
N LEU A 146 9.49 10.41 10.37
CA LEU A 146 8.23 11.07 10.05
C LEU A 146 7.32 10.10 9.32
N ALA A 147 6.25 9.66 9.96
CA ALA A 147 5.17 8.89 9.35
C ALA A 147 4.09 9.86 8.86
N LEU A 148 4.08 10.10 7.55
CA LEU A 148 3.28 11.15 6.94
C LEU A 148 1.86 10.67 6.67
N ARG A 149 0.84 11.41 7.13
CA ARG A 149 -0.52 11.26 6.62
C ARG A 149 -0.59 11.87 5.23
N LEU A 150 -1.02 11.09 4.25
CA LEU A 150 -1.25 11.59 2.89
C LEU A 150 -2.60 12.34 2.83
N PRO A 151 -2.75 13.39 1.99
CA PRO A 151 -4.03 14.05 1.75
C PRO A 151 -5.16 13.07 1.43
N GLY A 152 -6.37 13.32 1.96
CA GLY A 152 -7.54 12.47 1.80
C GLY A 152 -7.57 11.19 2.65
N HIS A 153 -6.52 10.92 3.42
CA HIS A 153 -6.38 9.71 4.24
C HIS A 153 -6.53 9.99 5.74
N GLY A 154 -6.72 8.93 6.54
CA GLY A 154 -6.81 8.99 8.00
C GLY A 154 -8.10 9.60 8.56
N THR A 155 -9.05 10.00 7.72
CA THR A 155 -10.29 10.68 8.13
C THR A 155 -11.52 9.89 7.70
N VAL A 156 -12.09 10.21 6.53
CA VAL A 156 -13.23 9.50 5.94
C VAL A 156 -12.94 9.10 4.49
N PRO A 157 -13.56 8.02 3.98
CA PRO A 157 -13.36 7.56 2.60
C PRO A 157 -13.65 8.63 1.54
N ALA A 158 -14.57 9.56 1.81
CA ALA A 158 -14.90 10.67 0.91
C ALA A 158 -13.70 11.60 0.62
N GLY A 159 -12.69 11.65 1.49
CA GLY A 159 -11.45 12.40 1.24
C GLY A 159 -10.71 11.92 -0.02
N LEU A 160 -10.89 10.66 -0.42
CA LEU A 160 -10.29 10.12 -1.64
C LEU A 160 -11.09 10.37 -2.93
N LEU A 161 -12.27 10.99 -2.85
CA LEU A 161 -13.09 11.28 -4.04
C LEU A 161 -12.43 12.29 -4.99
N ARG A 162 -11.60 13.20 -4.45
CA ARG A 162 -11.07 14.34 -5.21
C ARG A 162 -9.56 14.55 -5.09
N VAL A 163 -8.89 13.84 -4.19
CA VAL A 163 -7.44 13.95 -4.02
C VAL A 163 -6.71 13.58 -5.32
N THR A 164 -5.61 14.26 -5.61
CA THR A 164 -4.72 13.88 -6.71
C THR A 164 -3.39 13.32 -6.19
N TRP A 165 -2.71 12.48 -6.98
CA TRP A 165 -1.40 11.98 -6.59
C TRP A 165 -0.36 13.11 -6.54
N GLU A 166 -0.52 14.19 -7.32
CA GLU A 166 0.34 15.38 -7.29
C GLU A 166 0.21 16.14 -5.97
N GLU A 167 -0.99 16.20 -5.38
CA GLU A 167 -1.21 16.75 -4.05
C GLU A 167 -0.46 15.92 -2.99
N MET A 168 -0.53 14.58 -3.09
CA MET A 168 0.25 13.69 -2.23
C MET A 168 1.76 13.91 -2.41
N ALA A 169 2.25 13.97 -3.65
CA ALA A 169 3.66 14.21 -3.95
C ALA A 169 4.14 15.58 -3.45
N THR A 170 3.27 16.59 -3.46
CA THR A 170 3.57 17.91 -2.88
C THR A 170 3.82 17.81 -1.38
N VAL A 171 2.92 17.15 -0.64
CA VAL A 171 3.08 16.97 0.81
C VAL A 171 4.29 16.10 1.14
N VAL A 172 4.62 15.09 0.33
CA VAL A 172 5.87 14.31 0.45
C VAL A 172 7.10 15.21 0.36
N ARG A 173 7.15 16.17 -0.56
CA ARG A 173 8.27 17.14 -0.66
C ARG A 173 8.36 18.03 0.58
N LEU A 174 7.22 18.49 1.12
CA LEU A 174 7.20 19.27 2.37
C LEU A 174 7.70 18.45 3.57
N ALA A 175 7.32 17.17 3.62
CA ALA A 175 7.78 16.23 4.63
C ALA A 175 9.30 16.05 4.58
N VAL A 176 9.88 15.78 3.41
CA VAL A 176 11.35 15.68 3.29
C VAL A 176 12.04 17.00 3.64
N ASN A 177 11.48 18.15 3.23
CA ASN A 177 12.02 19.45 3.58
C ASN A 177 12.05 19.69 5.10
N SER A 178 11.04 19.22 5.84
CA SER A 178 11.01 19.31 7.31
C SER A 178 12.10 18.46 7.98
N LEU A 179 12.58 17.41 7.32
CA LEU A 179 13.62 16.51 7.84
C LEU A 179 15.05 17.01 7.59
N ARG A 180 15.25 18.07 6.79
CA ARG A 180 16.59 18.61 6.47
C ARG A 180 17.49 18.86 7.66
N PRO A 181 17.02 19.39 8.82
CA PRO A 181 17.88 19.59 9.99
C PRO A 181 18.57 18.29 10.45
N SER A 182 17.92 17.13 10.26
CA SER A 182 18.44 15.81 10.61
C SER A 182 19.37 15.19 9.56
N LEU A 183 19.50 15.82 8.39
CA LEU A 183 20.38 15.41 7.30
C LEU A 183 21.72 16.18 7.29
N THR A 184 21.92 17.07 8.26
CA THR A 184 23.17 17.83 8.39
C THR A 184 24.36 16.90 8.65
N ARG A 185 25.57 17.36 8.29
CA ARG A 185 26.82 16.58 8.43
C ARG A 185 26.84 15.27 7.62
N GLY A 186 26.13 15.25 6.48
CA GLY A 186 26.11 14.08 5.58
C GLY A 186 25.24 12.91 6.05
N ARG A 187 24.39 13.12 7.07
CA ARG A 187 23.51 12.07 7.60
C ARG A 187 22.47 11.64 6.56
N PRO A 188 22.18 10.33 6.42
CA PRO A 188 21.37 9.80 5.33
C PRO A 188 19.86 10.07 5.51
N LEU A 189 19.18 10.20 4.37
CA LEU A 189 17.71 10.12 4.26
C LEU A 189 17.33 8.73 3.73
N PHE A 190 16.44 8.02 4.43
CA PHE A 190 15.78 6.83 3.91
C PHE A 190 14.30 7.10 3.68
N ILE A 191 13.71 6.47 2.67
CA ILE A 191 12.26 6.51 2.46
C ILE A 191 11.75 5.06 2.45
N THR A 192 10.82 4.76 3.36
CA THR A 192 10.08 3.49 3.36
C THR A 192 8.66 3.73 2.87
N GLY A 193 8.27 3.06 1.79
CA GLY A 193 6.95 3.21 1.20
C GLY A 193 6.20 1.88 1.15
N TYR A 194 4.93 1.89 1.53
CA TYR A 194 4.01 0.77 1.39
C TYR A 194 3.01 1.04 0.27
N SER A 195 2.87 0.12 -0.70
CA SER A 195 1.89 0.21 -1.78
C SER A 195 1.98 1.53 -2.56
N ASN A 196 0.94 2.38 -2.54
CA ASN A 196 0.96 3.73 -3.11
C ASN A 196 2.11 4.59 -2.57
N GLY A 197 2.45 4.46 -1.29
CA GLY A 197 3.57 5.16 -0.68
C GLY A 197 4.93 4.76 -1.26
N ALA A 198 5.08 3.51 -1.73
CA ALA A 198 6.27 3.08 -2.47
C ALA A 198 6.37 3.77 -3.84
N ALA A 199 5.25 3.93 -4.54
CA ALA A 199 5.22 4.67 -5.81
C ALA A 199 5.52 6.16 -5.59
N LEU A 200 5.04 6.76 -4.49
CA LEU A 200 5.39 8.13 -4.11
C LEU A 200 6.89 8.27 -3.76
N ALA A 201 7.48 7.28 -3.08
CA ALA A 201 8.91 7.26 -2.78
C ALA A 201 9.76 7.21 -4.06
N LEU A 202 9.39 6.36 -5.01
CA LEU A 202 10.02 6.30 -6.34
C LEU A 202 9.88 7.64 -7.09
N HIS A 203 8.67 8.22 -7.11
CA HIS A 203 8.43 9.51 -7.76
C HIS A 203 9.27 10.63 -7.14
N TYR A 204 9.31 10.73 -5.80
CA TYR A 204 10.16 11.70 -5.10
C TYR A 204 11.63 11.53 -5.47
N THR A 205 12.12 10.29 -5.49
CA THR A 205 13.51 9.97 -5.82
C THR A 205 13.87 10.42 -7.24
N LEU A 206 13.01 10.10 -8.21
CA LEU A 206 13.19 10.55 -9.60
C LEU A 206 13.26 12.08 -9.71
N ALA A 207 12.43 12.80 -8.95
CA ALA A 207 12.49 14.26 -8.89
C ALA A 207 13.78 14.77 -8.24
N ALA A 208 14.25 14.14 -7.15
CA ALA A 208 15.47 14.52 -6.44
C ALA A 208 16.77 14.25 -7.23
N LEU A 209 16.73 13.32 -8.18
CA LEU A 209 17.82 13.12 -9.14
C LEU A 209 17.91 14.27 -10.17
N GLN A 210 16.80 14.98 -10.42
CA GLN A 210 16.74 16.07 -11.39
C GLN A 210 16.83 17.46 -10.75
N GLN A 211 16.50 17.59 -9.47
CA GLN A 211 16.43 18.85 -8.73
C GLN A 211 17.43 18.82 -7.56
N GLU A 212 18.55 19.52 -7.70
CA GLU A 212 19.61 19.57 -6.66
C GLU A 212 19.12 20.08 -5.31
N GLU A 213 18.08 20.91 -5.31
CA GLU A 213 17.49 21.43 -4.08
C GLU A 213 16.90 20.31 -3.22
N LEU A 214 16.40 19.22 -3.80
CA LEU A 214 15.74 18.14 -3.07
C LEU A 214 16.76 17.14 -2.50
N PRO A 215 16.72 16.85 -1.18
CA PRO A 215 17.59 15.83 -0.58
C PRO A 215 17.39 14.48 -1.27
N ARG A 216 18.48 13.90 -1.77
CA ARG A 216 18.47 12.57 -2.39
C ARG A 216 18.42 11.51 -1.29
N PRO A 217 17.53 10.50 -1.39
CA PRO A 217 17.55 9.36 -0.48
C PRO A 217 18.84 8.55 -0.64
N ALA A 218 19.41 8.09 0.48
CA ALA A 218 20.51 7.14 0.50
C ALA A 218 20.06 5.71 0.13
N GLY A 219 18.78 5.40 0.33
CA GLY A 219 18.17 4.12 -0.03
C GLY A 219 16.65 4.14 0.11
N LEU A 220 16.00 3.20 -0.58
CA LEU A 220 14.55 3.02 -0.54
C LEU A 220 14.18 1.63 -0.02
N VAL A 221 13.17 1.58 0.85
CA VAL A 221 12.53 0.34 1.29
C VAL A 221 11.10 0.31 0.78
N LEU A 222 10.79 -0.58 -0.14
CA LEU A 222 9.52 -0.63 -0.86
C LEU A 222 8.77 -1.92 -0.50
N ILE A 223 7.64 -1.79 0.19
CA ILE A 223 6.79 -2.90 0.60
C ILE A 223 5.57 -2.95 -0.31
N SER A 224 5.39 -4.07 -1.01
CA SER A 224 4.37 -4.28 -2.05
C SER A 224 4.20 -3.10 -3.02
N PRO A 225 5.25 -2.67 -3.75
CA PRO A 225 5.22 -1.42 -4.49
C PRO A 225 4.13 -1.37 -5.57
N ALA A 226 3.30 -0.33 -5.56
CA ALA A 226 2.20 -0.12 -6.52
C ALA A 226 2.69 0.36 -7.91
N ILE A 227 3.52 -0.45 -8.58
CA ILE A 227 4.17 -0.09 -9.86
C ILE A 227 3.50 -0.69 -11.11
N ALA A 228 2.49 -1.53 -10.91
CA ALA A 228 1.70 -2.08 -12.00
C ALA A 228 0.22 -2.14 -11.61
N VAL A 229 -0.56 -1.18 -12.13
CA VAL A 229 -2.03 -1.23 -12.06
C VAL A 229 -2.58 -1.72 -13.41
N THR A 230 -3.73 -2.38 -13.36
CA THR A 230 -4.37 -2.93 -14.55
C THR A 230 -4.69 -1.84 -15.58
N PRO A 231 -4.51 -2.11 -16.89
CA PRO A 231 -4.83 -1.14 -17.94
C PRO A 231 -6.30 -0.68 -17.95
N ALA A 232 -7.20 -1.46 -17.35
CA ALA A 232 -8.62 -1.17 -17.22
C ALA A 232 -8.90 0.09 -16.39
N ALA A 233 -8.00 0.48 -15.49
CA ALA A 233 -8.09 1.73 -14.72
C ALA A 233 -8.16 3.00 -15.62
N ARG A 234 -7.79 2.90 -16.90
CA ARG A 234 -7.96 4.01 -17.88
C ARG A 234 -9.43 4.42 -18.06
N TYR A 235 -10.37 3.50 -17.87
CA TYR A 235 -11.80 3.73 -18.08
C TYR A 235 -12.49 4.36 -16.87
N SER A 236 -11.78 4.47 -15.73
CA SER A 236 -12.27 5.10 -14.51
C SER A 236 -12.75 6.55 -14.72
N ARG A 237 -12.21 7.28 -15.71
CA ARG A 237 -12.66 8.65 -16.03
C ARG A 237 -14.15 8.74 -16.35
N LEU A 238 -14.71 7.74 -17.03
CA LEU A 238 -16.13 7.72 -17.37
C LEU A 238 -16.99 7.54 -16.11
N LEU A 239 -16.59 6.61 -15.24
CA LEU A 239 -17.26 6.37 -13.95
C LEU A 239 -17.15 7.58 -13.03
N LEU A 240 -16.01 8.26 -13.00
CA LEU A 240 -15.82 9.49 -12.24
C LEU A 240 -16.72 10.62 -12.73
N TRP A 241 -16.83 10.78 -14.05
CA TRP A 241 -17.73 11.78 -14.64
C TRP A 241 -19.20 11.44 -14.35
N ALA A 242 -19.61 10.18 -14.49
CA ALA A 242 -20.97 9.75 -14.17
C ALA A 242 -21.28 9.91 -12.68
N GLY A 243 -20.32 9.59 -11.79
CA GLY A 243 -20.44 9.74 -10.34
C GLY A 243 -20.45 11.17 -9.84
N ALA A 244 -20.15 12.16 -10.69
CA ALA A 244 -20.31 13.57 -10.37
C ALA A 244 -21.74 14.09 -10.64
N LEU A 245 -22.57 13.30 -11.32
CA LEU A 245 -23.96 13.67 -11.62
C LEU A 245 -24.85 13.44 -10.37
N PRO A 246 -25.79 14.37 -10.08
CA PRO A 246 -26.73 14.21 -8.98
C PRO A 246 -27.52 12.90 -9.10
N GLY A 247 -27.59 12.12 -8.02
CA GLY A 247 -28.29 10.83 -7.97
C GLY A 247 -27.47 9.63 -8.47
N LEU A 248 -26.25 9.85 -8.98
CA LEU A 248 -25.35 8.80 -9.46
C LEU A 248 -24.07 8.69 -8.63
N GLU A 249 -24.01 9.30 -7.46
CA GLU A 249 -22.77 9.42 -6.67
C GLU A 249 -22.19 8.07 -6.23
N GLN A 250 -23.01 7.01 -6.17
CA GLN A 250 -22.54 5.64 -5.91
C GLN A 250 -21.59 5.12 -7.01
N LEU A 251 -21.69 5.62 -8.25
CA LEU A 251 -20.76 5.27 -9.32
C LEU A 251 -19.33 5.77 -9.08
N ALA A 252 -19.14 6.71 -8.15
CA ALA A 252 -17.81 7.15 -7.73
C ALA A 252 -17.10 6.13 -6.81
N TRP A 253 -17.73 5.00 -6.49
CA TRP A 253 -17.24 3.98 -5.56
C TRP A 253 -17.06 2.63 -6.26
N LEU A 254 -15.87 2.04 -6.13
CA LEU A 254 -15.61 0.66 -6.56
C LEU A 254 -16.17 -0.34 -5.54
N SER A 255 -16.17 0.04 -4.26
CA SER A 255 -16.78 -0.72 -3.18
C SER A 255 -17.37 0.21 -2.13
N LEU A 256 -18.53 -0.17 -1.58
CA LEU A 256 -19.16 0.45 -0.43
C LEU A 256 -19.29 -0.60 0.66
N GLN A 257 -18.73 -0.32 1.84
CA GLN A 257 -18.69 -1.25 2.95
C GLN A 257 -18.89 -0.53 4.29
N PRO A 258 -19.31 -1.25 5.35
CA PRO A 258 -19.27 -0.70 6.70
C PRO A 258 -17.85 -0.28 7.08
N GLU A 259 -17.69 0.94 7.60
CA GLU A 259 -16.40 1.48 8.04
C GLU A 259 -16.09 1.04 9.47
N TYR A 260 -15.61 -0.18 9.64
CA TYR A 260 -15.23 -0.77 10.93
C TYR A 260 -13.71 -0.74 11.20
N ASP A 261 -12.90 -0.60 10.15
CA ASP A 261 -11.45 -0.63 10.25
C ASP A 261 -10.92 0.75 10.70
N PRO A 262 -10.17 0.83 11.83
CA PRO A 262 -9.81 2.10 12.46
C PRO A 262 -8.70 2.89 11.77
N TYR A 263 -7.98 2.29 10.82
CA TYR A 263 -6.87 2.96 10.11
C TYR A 263 -6.92 2.78 8.59
N LYS A 264 -7.75 1.87 8.08
CA LYS A 264 -7.98 1.69 6.64
C LYS A 264 -9.43 1.95 6.27
N TYR A 265 -9.68 2.62 5.15
CA TYR A 265 -11.04 2.74 4.63
C TYR A 265 -11.51 1.40 4.07
N ASN A 266 -12.72 0.99 4.46
CA ASN A 266 -13.35 -0.22 3.91
C ASN A 266 -13.95 0.04 2.53
N SER A 267 -14.51 1.23 2.34
CA SER A 267 -15.03 1.72 1.07
C SER A 267 -13.94 2.34 0.20
N PHE A 268 -13.97 2.07 -1.10
CA PHE A 268 -12.88 2.45 -2.01
C PHE A 268 -13.40 3.24 -3.21
N PRO A 269 -13.09 4.55 -3.31
CA PRO A 269 -13.47 5.36 -4.46
C PRO A 269 -12.80 4.94 -5.77
N VAL A 270 -13.49 5.14 -6.88
CA VAL A 270 -12.94 5.01 -8.24
C VAL A 270 -11.72 5.94 -8.42
N ASN A 271 -11.76 7.14 -7.83
CA ASN A 271 -10.67 8.11 -7.94
C ASN A 271 -9.40 7.58 -7.29
N ALA A 272 -9.50 6.91 -6.13
CA ALA A 272 -8.34 6.33 -5.44
C ALA A 272 -7.57 5.38 -6.36
N GLY A 273 -8.26 4.42 -6.99
CA GLY A 273 -7.65 3.50 -7.96
C GLY A 273 -7.08 4.21 -9.19
N TYR A 274 -7.76 5.27 -9.67
CA TYR A 274 -7.29 6.07 -10.80
C TYR A 274 -6.00 6.83 -10.47
N GLN A 275 -5.87 7.41 -9.28
CA GLN A 275 -4.66 8.10 -8.84
C GLN A 275 -3.47 7.15 -8.69
N VAL A 276 -3.66 5.94 -8.15
CA VAL A 276 -2.59 4.92 -8.12
C VAL A 276 -2.12 4.59 -9.55
N PHE A 277 -3.06 4.44 -10.50
CA PHE A 277 -2.71 4.20 -11.90
C PHE A 277 -1.90 5.35 -12.51
N LEU A 278 -2.33 6.61 -12.33
CA LEU A 278 -1.61 7.78 -12.83
C LEU A 278 -0.20 7.90 -12.24
N LEU A 279 -0.07 7.72 -10.92
CA LEU A 279 1.22 7.74 -10.25
C LEU A 279 2.14 6.61 -10.75
N SER A 280 1.62 5.39 -10.89
CA SER A 280 2.40 4.26 -11.42
C SER A 280 2.93 4.56 -12.83
N ARG A 281 2.11 5.21 -13.67
CA ARG A 281 2.56 5.66 -15.00
C ARG A 281 3.64 6.72 -14.92
N ALA A 282 3.47 7.74 -14.07
CA ALA A 282 4.46 8.81 -13.89
C ALA A 282 5.82 8.24 -13.44
N VAL A 283 5.82 7.28 -12.52
CA VAL A 283 7.03 6.56 -12.09
C VAL A 283 7.67 5.80 -13.26
N GLN A 284 6.88 5.05 -14.03
CA GLN A 284 7.38 4.28 -15.18
C GLN A 284 7.94 5.18 -16.29
N GLU A 285 7.31 6.33 -16.54
CA GLU A 285 7.80 7.34 -17.48
C GLU A 285 9.11 7.97 -16.98
N GLY A 286 9.22 8.28 -15.70
CA GLY A 286 10.45 8.81 -15.10
C GLY A 286 11.61 7.81 -15.09
N LEU A 287 11.36 6.53 -14.79
CA LEU A 287 12.38 5.47 -14.87
C LEU A 287 12.92 5.33 -16.30
N ARG A 288 12.03 5.29 -17.32
CA ARG A 288 12.44 5.25 -18.73
C ARG A 288 13.25 6.48 -19.14
N ALA A 289 12.86 7.67 -18.67
CA ALA A 289 13.61 8.88 -18.96
C ALA A 289 15.01 8.84 -18.34
N LEU A 290 15.15 8.33 -17.11
CA LEU A 290 16.45 8.15 -16.45
C LEU A 290 17.33 7.13 -17.19
N GLU A 291 16.73 6.01 -17.62
CA GLU A 291 17.40 4.96 -18.39
C GLU A 291 17.90 5.50 -19.75
N SER A 292 17.07 6.26 -20.47
CA SER A 292 17.46 6.86 -21.76
C SER A 292 18.63 7.85 -21.67
N ARG A 293 18.87 8.40 -20.48
CA ARG A 293 19.98 9.32 -20.20
C ARG A 293 21.24 8.60 -19.71
N GLY A 294 21.18 7.28 -19.50
CA GLY A 294 22.30 6.50 -18.94
C GLY A 294 22.57 6.78 -17.46
N ALA A 295 21.66 7.45 -16.75
CA ALA A 295 21.86 7.92 -15.37
C ALA A 295 21.27 6.96 -14.32
N MET A 296 21.00 5.71 -14.70
CA MET A 296 20.40 4.72 -13.80
C MET A 296 21.34 4.29 -12.66
N ALA A 297 22.65 4.45 -12.84
CA ALA A 297 23.64 4.22 -11.79
C ALA A 297 23.52 5.23 -10.63
N ASP A 298 22.94 6.42 -10.87
CA ASP A 298 22.70 7.44 -9.84
C ASP A 298 21.46 7.14 -8.99
N PHE A 299 20.62 6.18 -9.41
CA PHE A 299 19.44 5.79 -8.65
C PHE A 299 19.85 5.08 -7.34
N PRO A 300 19.31 5.48 -6.18
CA PRO A 300 19.73 4.92 -4.91
C PRO A 300 19.35 3.44 -4.79
N PRO A 301 20.09 2.66 -3.97
CA PRO A 301 19.76 1.27 -3.73
C PRO A 301 18.32 1.07 -3.26
N VAL A 302 17.70 -0.01 -3.74
CA VAL A 302 16.32 -0.38 -3.40
C VAL A 302 16.26 -1.75 -2.74
N LEU A 303 15.57 -1.84 -1.60
CA LEU A 303 15.06 -3.08 -1.04
C LEU A 303 13.57 -3.20 -1.32
N ALA A 304 13.18 -4.10 -2.23
CA ALA A 304 11.78 -4.42 -2.51
C ALA A 304 11.34 -5.68 -1.76
N ILE A 305 10.17 -5.63 -1.13
CA ILE A 305 9.60 -6.72 -0.32
C ILE A 305 8.19 -6.98 -0.80
N GLN A 306 7.87 -8.23 -1.16
CA GLN A 306 6.64 -8.56 -1.86
C GLN A 306 6.13 -9.97 -1.49
N SER A 307 4.82 -10.14 -1.38
CA SER A 307 4.20 -11.48 -1.35
C SER A 307 4.04 -11.98 -2.78
N VAL A 308 4.33 -13.25 -3.02
CA VAL A 308 4.23 -13.87 -4.35
C VAL A 308 2.80 -13.86 -4.86
N VAL A 309 1.84 -14.14 -3.97
CA VAL A 309 0.41 -14.10 -4.26
C VAL A 309 -0.16 -12.84 -3.63
N ASP A 310 -0.02 -11.74 -4.35
CA ASP A 310 -0.58 -10.44 -4.01
C ASP A 310 -1.66 -10.07 -5.03
N ASP A 311 -2.89 -9.91 -4.55
CA ASP A 311 -4.07 -9.61 -5.37
C ASP A 311 -4.02 -8.21 -6.02
N THR A 312 -3.08 -7.35 -5.62
CA THR A 312 -2.96 -5.96 -6.08
C THR A 312 -1.83 -5.81 -7.10
N VAL A 313 -0.64 -6.35 -6.82
CA VAL A 313 0.54 -6.26 -7.70
C VAL A 313 1.28 -7.58 -7.73
N THR A 314 1.55 -8.12 -8.92
CA THR A 314 2.27 -9.39 -9.05
C THR A 314 3.77 -9.21 -8.86
N ALA A 315 4.43 -10.22 -8.27
CA ALA A 315 5.89 -10.22 -8.10
C ALA A 315 6.64 -10.06 -9.44
N GLY A 316 6.15 -10.69 -10.51
CA GLY A 316 6.71 -10.51 -11.86
C GLY A 316 6.68 -9.06 -12.32
N ALA A 317 5.60 -8.32 -12.05
CA ALA A 317 5.55 -6.91 -12.40
C ALA A 317 6.57 -6.06 -11.62
N VAL A 318 6.84 -6.40 -10.35
CA VAL A 318 7.88 -5.74 -9.54
C VAL A 318 9.27 -5.98 -10.13
N ILE A 319 9.54 -7.21 -10.56
CA ILE A 319 10.79 -7.57 -11.22
C ILE A 319 10.92 -6.82 -12.55
N ASP A 320 9.94 -6.98 -13.44
CA ASP A 320 10.02 -6.52 -14.83
C ASP A 320 10.00 -5.00 -14.95
N ARG A 321 9.26 -4.29 -14.08
CA ARG A 321 9.03 -2.84 -14.20
C ARG A 321 9.85 -1.98 -13.25
N LEU A 322 10.62 -2.59 -12.35
CA LEU A 322 11.49 -1.88 -11.42
C LEU A 322 12.83 -2.56 -11.30
N MET A 323 12.89 -3.75 -10.68
CA MET A 323 14.17 -4.35 -10.27
C MET A 323 15.10 -4.63 -11.46
N SER A 324 14.55 -5.04 -12.61
CA SER A 324 15.29 -5.30 -13.86
C SER A 324 15.96 -4.05 -14.43
N HIS A 325 15.50 -2.85 -14.07
CA HIS A 325 16.03 -1.58 -14.55
C HIS A 325 17.09 -0.99 -13.63
N LEU A 326 17.08 -1.32 -12.33
CA LEU A 326 18.01 -0.75 -11.35
C LEU A 326 19.46 -1.19 -11.59
N ARG A 327 20.42 -0.29 -11.31
CA ARG A 327 21.85 -0.49 -11.59
C ARG A 327 22.74 -0.10 -10.40
N SER A 328 22.20 -0.05 -9.18
CA SER A 328 22.98 0.40 -8.01
C SER A 328 24.03 -0.62 -7.55
N GLY A 329 23.90 -1.89 -7.99
CA GLY A 329 24.72 -3.02 -7.55
C GLY A 329 24.44 -3.45 -6.10
N ARG A 330 23.53 -2.76 -5.41
CA ARG A 330 23.16 -2.98 -3.99
C ARG A 330 21.66 -3.22 -3.83
N ASP A 331 20.94 -3.43 -4.92
CA ASP A 331 19.49 -3.65 -4.94
C ASP A 331 19.15 -5.07 -4.43
N GLU A 332 18.01 -5.18 -3.75
CA GLU A 332 17.55 -6.43 -3.15
C GLU A 332 16.05 -6.66 -3.36
N LEU A 333 15.67 -7.91 -3.63
CA LEU A 333 14.29 -8.37 -3.68
C LEU A 333 14.07 -9.49 -2.66
N VAL A 334 13.11 -9.32 -1.76
CA VAL A 334 12.65 -10.34 -0.81
C VAL A 334 11.22 -10.74 -1.17
N LEU A 335 11.02 -12.03 -1.47
CA LEU A 335 9.72 -12.61 -1.77
C LEU A 335 9.28 -13.58 -0.66
N PHE A 336 8.03 -13.47 -0.25
CA PHE A 336 7.36 -14.47 0.58
C PHE A 336 6.48 -15.37 -0.29
N ASP A 337 6.81 -16.65 -0.36
CA ASP A 337 6.05 -17.66 -1.12
C ASP A 337 4.70 -17.97 -0.44
N ILE A 338 3.91 -18.84 -1.07
CA ILE A 338 2.78 -19.51 -0.41
C ILE A 338 3.28 -20.62 0.52
N ASN A 339 2.44 -21.01 1.47
CA ASN A 339 2.63 -22.25 2.21
C ASN A 339 2.36 -23.42 1.26
N ARG A 340 3.41 -24.16 0.93
CA ARG A 340 3.38 -25.31 0.01
C ARG A 340 3.14 -26.63 0.72
N ASP A 341 2.55 -26.59 1.92
CA ASP A 341 2.12 -27.78 2.67
C ASP A 341 1.17 -28.63 1.81
N ALA A 342 1.55 -29.89 1.59
CA ALA A 342 0.84 -30.86 0.77
C ALA A 342 -0.61 -31.07 1.23
N ALA A 343 -0.93 -30.87 2.52
CA ALA A 343 -2.27 -31.04 3.05
C ALA A 343 -3.28 -29.98 2.55
N ILE A 344 -2.80 -28.81 2.10
CA ILE A 344 -3.64 -27.70 1.64
C ILE A 344 -3.37 -27.32 0.18
N ILE A 345 -2.29 -27.84 -0.43
CA ILE A 345 -1.85 -27.39 -1.75
C ILE A 345 -2.86 -27.71 -2.86
N ASP A 346 -3.61 -28.80 -2.72
CA ASP A 346 -4.66 -29.21 -3.66
C ASP A 346 -5.91 -28.31 -3.61
N LEU A 347 -6.04 -27.45 -2.59
CA LEU A 347 -7.11 -26.47 -2.49
C LEU A 347 -6.84 -25.23 -3.36
N PHE A 348 -5.65 -25.06 -3.93
CA PHE A 348 -5.30 -23.93 -4.78
C PHE A 348 -5.65 -24.15 -6.25
N ALA A 349 -6.10 -23.09 -6.93
CA ALA A 349 -6.26 -23.09 -8.37
C ALA A 349 -4.88 -23.20 -9.07
N GLY A 350 -4.71 -24.19 -9.97
CA GLY A 350 -3.42 -24.63 -10.50
C GLY A 350 -2.50 -23.57 -11.14
N THR A 351 -3.03 -22.45 -11.65
CA THR A 351 -2.20 -21.34 -12.17
C THR A 351 -1.42 -20.59 -11.10
N ARG A 352 -1.85 -20.67 -9.82
CA ARG A 352 -1.17 -20.02 -8.67
C ARG A 352 -0.06 -20.88 -8.07
N LEU A 353 0.12 -22.11 -8.56
CA LEU A 353 1.10 -23.08 -8.05
C LEU A 353 2.42 -23.10 -8.83
N GLN A 354 2.53 -22.32 -9.92
CA GLN A 354 3.76 -22.26 -10.71
C GLN A 354 4.98 -22.03 -9.79
N PRO A 355 6.11 -22.74 -10.00
CA PRO A 355 7.28 -22.56 -9.16
C PRO A 355 7.78 -21.13 -9.30
N ILE A 356 7.53 -20.30 -8.29
CA ILE A 356 7.97 -18.89 -8.32
C ILE A 356 9.49 -18.77 -8.37
N GLN A 357 10.19 -19.85 -7.98
CA GLN A 357 11.62 -20.01 -8.16
C GLN A 357 12.06 -19.77 -9.60
N SER A 358 11.27 -20.17 -10.61
CA SER A 358 11.62 -19.94 -12.02
C SER A 358 11.63 -18.46 -12.40
N LEU A 359 10.81 -17.62 -11.73
CA LEU A 359 10.88 -16.16 -11.91
C LEU A 359 12.15 -15.55 -11.30
N LEU A 360 12.81 -16.27 -10.40
CA LEU A 360 14.04 -15.86 -9.74
C LEU A 360 15.28 -16.54 -10.33
N GLU A 361 15.12 -17.49 -11.25
CA GLU A 361 16.23 -18.15 -11.94
C GLU A 361 16.85 -17.22 -13.01
N GLY A 362 18.14 -17.43 -13.28
CA GLY A 362 18.93 -16.64 -14.21
C GLY A 362 19.82 -15.58 -13.53
N PRO A 363 20.78 -14.99 -14.25
CA PRO A 363 21.58 -13.89 -13.72
C PRO A 363 20.72 -12.62 -13.61
N ALA A 364 20.70 -11.98 -12.44
CA ALA A 364 20.03 -10.70 -12.20
C ALA A 364 21.00 -9.70 -11.57
N GLY A 365 20.84 -8.40 -11.86
CA GLY A 365 21.69 -7.33 -11.33
C GLY A 365 21.48 -7.00 -9.84
N PHE A 366 20.63 -7.76 -9.15
CA PHE A 366 20.21 -7.52 -7.77
C PHE A 366 20.19 -8.82 -6.95
N ARG A 367 20.29 -8.70 -5.62
CA ARG A 367 20.19 -9.84 -4.70
C ARG A 367 18.74 -10.30 -4.62
N ARG A 368 18.52 -11.61 -4.61
CA ARG A 368 17.16 -12.19 -4.48
C ARG A 368 17.09 -13.07 -3.24
N THR A 369 15.96 -13.04 -2.55
CA THR A 369 15.69 -13.93 -1.44
C THR A 369 14.24 -14.41 -1.50
N LEU A 370 14.03 -15.72 -1.46
CA LEU A 370 12.72 -16.35 -1.40
C LEU A 370 12.55 -17.09 -0.08
N LEU A 371 11.52 -16.73 0.68
CA LEU A 371 11.10 -17.48 1.85
C LEU A 371 10.04 -18.48 1.44
N THR A 372 10.33 -19.76 1.60
CA THR A 372 9.45 -20.86 1.17
C THR A 372 9.58 -22.04 2.13
N ASN A 373 8.71 -23.04 1.99
CA ASN A 373 8.79 -24.26 2.78
C ASN A 373 10.11 -24.99 2.50
N ARG A 374 10.73 -25.51 3.55
CA ARG A 374 11.90 -26.38 3.44
C ARG A 374 11.51 -27.78 2.96
N TYR A 375 10.37 -28.27 3.43
CA TYR A 375 9.82 -29.58 3.10
C TYR A 375 8.33 -29.46 2.72
N PRO A 376 7.79 -30.28 1.81
CA PRO A 376 6.38 -30.23 1.41
C PRO A 376 5.39 -30.64 2.51
N ASP A 377 5.84 -31.37 3.53
CA ASP A 377 5.01 -31.96 4.59
C ASP A 377 5.28 -31.36 5.98
N ARG A 378 6.10 -30.30 6.05
CA ARG A 378 6.45 -29.63 7.30
C ARG A 378 6.27 -28.11 7.19
N PRO A 379 5.90 -27.43 8.28
CA PRO A 379 5.72 -25.99 8.27
C PRO A 379 7.04 -25.21 8.25
N GLU A 380 8.18 -25.89 8.39
CA GLU A 380 9.52 -25.28 8.42
C GLU A 380 9.79 -24.39 7.20
N VAL A 381 10.29 -23.18 7.46
CA VAL A 381 10.63 -22.16 6.45
C VAL A 381 12.15 -21.97 6.39
N TRP A 382 12.66 -21.87 5.17
CA TRP A 382 14.04 -21.48 4.88
C TRP A 382 14.09 -20.31 3.90
N ALA A 383 15.25 -19.65 3.82
CA ALA A 383 15.53 -18.66 2.79
C ALA A 383 16.38 -19.28 1.69
N LEU A 384 15.93 -19.18 0.45
CA LEU A 384 16.77 -19.36 -0.75
C LEU A 384 17.32 -18.00 -1.16
N GLU A 385 18.63 -17.89 -1.30
CA GLU A 385 19.32 -16.61 -1.53
C GLU A 385 20.20 -16.69 -2.78
N TRP A 386 20.03 -15.74 -3.71
CA TRP A 386 20.89 -15.59 -4.89
C TRP A 386 21.64 -14.27 -4.79
N THR A 387 22.96 -14.32 -4.99
CA THR A 387 23.77 -13.10 -5.11
C THR A 387 23.55 -12.44 -6.47
N ALA A 388 23.79 -11.13 -6.55
CA ALA A 388 23.76 -10.41 -7.83
C ALA A 388 24.75 -11.04 -8.82
N GLY A 389 24.34 -11.17 -10.08
CA GLY A 389 25.12 -11.77 -11.17
C GLY A 389 25.26 -13.29 -11.13
N SER A 390 24.86 -13.96 -10.04
CA SER A 390 24.98 -15.42 -9.90
C SER A 390 23.64 -16.11 -10.13
N ASN A 391 23.69 -17.29 -10.76
CA ASN A 391 22.54 -18.20 -10.81
C ASN A 391 22.58 -19.27 -9.70
N ARG A 392 23.66 -19.33 -8.90
CA ARG A 392 23.76 -20.28 -7.78
C ARG A 392 23.02 -19.70 -6.57
N SER A 393 22.07 -20.45 -6.05
CA SER A 393 21.43 -20.16 -4.77
C SER A 393 22.19 -20.81 -3.61
N GLY A 394 22.29 -20.09 -2.51
CA GLY A 394 22.51 -20.66 -1.19
C GLY A 394 21.17 -20.87 -0.49
N SER A 395 21.15 -21.72 0.54
CA SER A 395 19.99 -21.87 1.42
C SER A 395 20.38 -21.64 2.87
N ARG A 396 19.46 -21.06 3.64
CA ARG A 396 19.66 -20.78 5.07
C ARG A 396 18.41 -21.12 5.86
N VAL A 397 18.56 -22.00 6.84
CA VAL A 397 17.50 -22.34 7.80
C VAL A 397 17.23 -21.12 8.68
N LEU A 398 15.96 -20.76 8.84
CA LEU A 398 15.55 -19.56 9.57
C LEU A 398 15.07 -19.84 11.00
N GLY A 399 14.76 -21.10 11.33
CA GLY A 399 14.06 -21.44 12.58
C GLY A 399 12.64 -20.86 12.65
N LEU A 400 12.03 -20.60 11.48
CA LEU A 400 10.68 -20.08 11.35
C LEU A 400 9.77 -21.17 10.79
N GLU A 401 8.48 -21.09 11.09
CA GLU A 401 7.46 -22.01 10.62
C GLU A 401 6.24 -21.25 10.14
N TRP A 402 5.54 -21.78 9.14
CA TRP A 402 4.21 -21.32 8.78
C TRP A 402 3.22 -21.60 9.91
N PRO A 403 2.49 -20.59 10.41
CA PRO A 403 1.45 -20.84 11.39
C PRO A 403 0.29 -21.64 10.79
N ARG A 404 -0.37 -22.43 11.63
CA ARG A 404 -1.55 -23.22 11.22
C ARG A 404 -2.63 -22.31 10.65
N GLY A 405 -3.25 -22.75 9.55
CA GLY A 405 -4.32 -22.02 8.86
C GLY A 405 -3.85 -20.83 8.01
N ILE A 406 -2.56 -20.49 8.02
CA ILE A 406 -1.99 -19.46 7.14
C ILE A 406 -1.37 -20.13 5.92
N TYR A 407 -1.80 -19.68 4.75
CA TYR A 407 -1.41 -20.28 3.49
C TYR A 407 -0.70 -19.30 2.53
N SER A 408 -0.81 -17.99 2.75
CA SER A 408 -0.05 -16.97 2.03
C SER A 408 -0.09 -15.64 2.79
N LEU A 409 0.87 -14.76 2.51
CA LEU A 409 0.80 -13.38 2.98
C LEU A 409 -0.10 -12.56 2.06
N SER A 410 -0.99 -11.75 2.64
CA SER A 410 -1.80 -10.81 1.88
C SER A 410 -1.07 -9.47 1.68
N HIS A 411 -1.47 -8.69 0.67
CA HIS A 411 -0.94 -7.34 0.41
C HIS A 411 -0.92 -6.43 1.66
N VAL A 412 -1.91 -6.56 2.55
CA VAL A 412 -2.06 -5.70 3.74
C VAL A 412 -1.34 -6.23 4.97
N ALA A 413 -0.87 -7.48 4.92
CA ALA A 413 -0.24 -8.15 6.06
C ALA A 413 1.24 -7.77 6.23
N LEU A 414 1.96 -7.53 5.12
CA LEU A 414 3.42 -7.41 5.13
C LEU A 414 4.00 -6.45 6.19
N PRO A 415 3.51 -5.21 6.33
CA PRO A 415 4.11 -4.25 7.26
C PRO A 415 3.64 -4.38 8.70
N ILE A 416 2.74 -5.32 8.99
CA ILE A 416 2.08 -5.47 10.29
C ILE A 416 2.66 -6.68 11.04
N PRO A 417 3.11 -6.52 12.30
CA PRO A 417 3.64 -7.64 13.08
C PRO A 417 2.52 -8.48 13.73
N PRO A 418 2.82 -9.73 14.15
CA PRO A 418 1.83 -10.59 14.80
C PRO A 418 1.34 -10.09 16.16
N ASP A 419 2.14 -9.29 16.87
CA ASP A 419 1.81 -8.68 18.16
C ASP A 419 1.12 -7.31 18.01
N ASP A 420 0.76 -6.91 16.78
CA ASP A 420 0.04 -5.65 16.57
C ASP A 420 -1.33 -5.65 17.30
N PRO A 421 -1.65 -4.60 18.07
CA PRO A 421 -2.84 -4.60 18.91
C PRO A 421 -4.17 -4.52 18.14
N VAL A 422 -4.13 -4.19 16.84
CA VAL A 422 -5.32 -3.97 16.01
C VAL A 422 -5.43 -5.02 14.92
N TYR A 423 -4.32 -5.39 14.30
CA TYR A 423 -4.29 -6.29 13.14
C TYR A 423 -3.54 -7.60 13.39
N GLY A 424 -2.90 -7.76 14.55
CA GLY A 424 -2.15 -8.94 14.94
C GLY A 424 -3.04 -10.10 15.40
N ILE A 425 -2.42 -11.11 15.99
CA ILE A 425 -3.11 -12.28 16.56
C ILE A 425 -4.09 -11.85 17.67
N GLY A 426 -3.83 -10.70 18.32
CA GLY A 426 -4.63 -10.19 19.42
C GLY A 426 -4.38 -10.93 20.74
N SER A 427 -5.00 -10.43 21.80
CA SER A 427 -5.06 -11.06 23.11
C SER A 427 -6.53 -11.19 23.54
N ASP A 428 -6.81 -11.97 24.58
CA ASP A 428 -8.18 -12.13 25.06
C ASP A 428 -8.75 -10.82 25.65
N ASP A 429 -7.89 -9.88 26.04
CA ASP A 429 -8.26 -8.59 26.65
C ASP A 429 -8.58 -7.48 25.63
N ARG A 430 -8.20 -7.64 24.35
CA ARG A 430 -8.44 -6.61 23.31
C ARG A 430 -8.87 -7.23 21.98
N PRO A 431 -10.01 -6.79 21.39
CA PRO A 431 -10.41 -7.28 20.08
C PRO A 431 -9.36 -6.92 19.04
N SER A 432 -9.07 -7.85 18.13
CA SER A 432 -8.17 -7.66 17.00
C SER A 432 -8.86 -8.05 15.70
N LEU A 433 -8.64 -7.26 14.64
CA LEU A 433 -9.06 -7.55 13.28
C LEU A 433 -8.22 -8.66 12.63
N GLY A 434 -7.09 -9.04 13.22
CA GLY A 434 -6.25 -10.16 12.74
C GLY A 434 -6.72 -11.54 13.20
N ARG A 435 -7.61 -11.63 14.20
CA ARG A 435 -8.18 -12.88 14.73
C ARG A 435 -9.71 -12.84 14.72
N ILE A 436 -10.30 -12.75 13.51
CA ILE A 436 -11.76 -12.82 13.33
C ILE A 436 -12.16 -14.26 12.99
N GLU A 437 -12.69 -14.99 13.96
CA GLU A 437 -13.15 -16.37 13.81
C GLU A 437 -14.68 -16.48 13.95
N LEU A 438 -15.41 -15.93 12.97
CA LEU A 438 -16.87 -16.01 12.96
C LEU A 438 -17.35 -17.28 12.24
N ARG A 439 -18.29 -18.01 12.87
CA ARG A 439 -18.98 -19.16 12.26
C ARG A 439 -20.49 -18.91 12.29
N GLY A 440 -21.17 -19.14 11.18
CA GLY A 440 -22.61 -18.90 11.04
C GLY A 440 -23.13 -19.27 9.66
N GLU A 441 -24.42 -18.99 9.41
CA GLU A 441 -25.08 -19.26 8.13
C GLU A 441 -24.59 -18.33 7.00
N GLN A 442 -24.64 -18.82 5.76
CA GLN A 442 -24.23 -18.09 4.59
C GLN A 442 -25.11 -16.86 4.35
N ARG A 443 -24.50 -15.79 3.77
CA ARG A 443 -25.17 -14.55 3.34
C ARG A 443 -25.83 -13.72 4.45
N LEU A 444 -25.57 -14.02 5.73
CA LEU A 444 -25.99 -13.15 6.85
C LEU A 444 -25.06 -11.96 7.09
N LEU A 445 -23.76 -12.13 6.83
CA LEU A 445 -22.76 -11.09 7.10
C LEU A 445 -22.83 -10.00 6.01
N GLN A 446 -22.89 -8.74 6.45
CA GLN A 446 -22.77 -7.59 5.55
C GLN A 446 -21.36 -7.47 4.94
N VAL A 447 -20.33 -7.91 5.69
CA VAL A 447 -18.95 -7.96 5.22
C VAL A 447 -18.66 -9.38 4.71
N PRO A 448 -18.11 -9.56 3.49
CA PRO A 448 -17.80 -10.88 2.96
C PRO A 448 -16.83 -11.66 3.86
N GLY A 449 -17.09 -12.95 4.08
CA GLY A 449 -16.20 -13.81 4.88
C GLY A 449 -14.77 -13.85 4.34
N SER A 450 -14.59 -13.81 3.02
CA SER A 450 -13.26 -13.73 2.39
C SER A 450 -12.45 -12.48 2.79
N GLN A 451 -13.12 -11.38 3.13
CA GLN A 451 -12.47 -10.16 3.62
C GLN A 451 -12.15 -10.23 5.11
N LEU A 452 -13.01 -10.86 5.91
CA LEU A 452 -12.79 -11.05 7.35
C LEU A 452 -11.67 -12.05 7.62
N MET A 453 -11.59 -13.11 6.81
CA MET A 453 -10.54 -14.14 6.89
C MET A 453 -9.23 -13.73 6.20
N ARG A 454 -9.19 -12.57 5.54
CA ARG A 454 -7.97 -12.10 4.88
C ARG A 454 -6.91 -11.78 5.92
N LEU A 455 -5.77 -12.47 5.87
CA LEU A 455 -4.64 -12.27 6.78
C LEU A 455 -4.24 -10.78 6.87
N ARG A 456 -4.13 -10.24 8.09
CA ARG A 456 -3.82 -8.84 8.36
C ARG A 456 -2.43 -8.60 8.97
N TYR A 457 -1.71 -9.66 9.35
CA TYR A 457 -0.37 -9.57 9.93
C TYR A 457 0.60 -10.53 9.25
N ASN A 458 1.89 -10.22 9.32
CA ASN A 458 2.97 -11.01 8.76
C ASN A 458 3.63 -11.87 9.84
N PRO A 459 3.45 -13.21 9.86
CA PRO A 459 4.14 -14.10 10.79
C PRO A 459 5.67 -14.07 10.68
N PHE A 460 6.20 -13.56 9.57
CA PHE A 460 7.63 -13.40 9.33
C PHE A 460 8.08 -11.93 9.45
N HIS A 461 7.32 -11.09 10.15
CA HIS A 461 7.60 -9.66 10.28
C HIS A 461 8.98 -9.39 10.90
N ASP A 462 9.40 -10.16 11.90
CA ASP A 462 10.73 -9.98 12.51
C ASP A 462 11.88 -10.26 11.53
N TYR A 463 11.73 -11.26 10.67
CA TYR A 463 12.67 -11.49 9.57
C TYR A 463 12.69 -10.28 8.63
N MET A 464 11.52 -9.77 8.23
CA MET A 464 11.40 -8.62 7.34
C MET A 464 12.06 -7.37 7.95
N LYS A 465 11.73 -7.06 9.21
CA LYS A 465 12.32 -5.96 10.00
C LYS A 465 13.84 -6.10 10.10
N GLY A 466 14.35 -7.30 10.36
CA GLY A 466 15.78 -7.58 10.38
C GLY A 466 16.47 -7.35 9.03
N ARG A 467 15.82 -7.68 7.91
CA ARG A 467 16.33 -7.40 6.56
C ARG A 467 16.35 -5.92 6.24
N ILE A 468 15.30 -5.19 6.61
CA ILE A 468 15.22 -3.73 6.47
C ILE A 468 16.35 -3.07 7.26
N ALA A 469 16.49 -3.43 8.53
CA ALA A 469 17.55 -2.93 9.39
C ALA A 469 18.95 -3.17 8.80
N ALA A 470 19.23 -4.40 8.37
CA ALA A 470 20.52 -4.73 7.79
C ALA A 470 20.80 -3.94 6.50
N PHE A 471 19.78 -3.69 5.68
CA PHE A 471 19.90 -2.86 4.48
C PHE A 471 20.20 -1.39 4.82
N VAL A 472 19.47 -0.82 5.77
CA VAL A 472 19.67 0.56 6.21
C VAL A 472 21.03 0.77 6.88
N GLU A 473 21.47 -0.11 7.78
CA GLU A 473 22.77 0.02 8.44
C GLU A 473 23.93 -0.08 7.44
N ARG A 474 23.88 -1.01 6.47
CA ARG A 474 24.89 -1.09 5.39
C ARG A 474 25.04 0.20 4.60
N LEU A 475 23.94 0.92 4.39
CA LEU A 475 23.95 2.18 3.63
C LEU A 475 24.28 3.39 4.50
N ALA A 476 24.00 3.33 5.80
CA ALA A 476 24.33 4.39 6.75
C ALA A 476 25.82 4.37 7.15
N GLU A 477 26.46 3.19 7.18
CA GLU A 477 27.88 3.03 7.54
C GLU A 477 28.83 3.16 6.34
N GLY A 478 28.34 2.90 5.12
CA GLY A 478 29.14 2.92 3.88
C GLY A 478 29.10 4.23 3.10
N GLY A 479 28.79 5.35 3.76
CA GLY A 479 28.70 6.70 3.19
C GLY A 479 30.00 7.48 3.27
#